data_AF-F3KJ75-F1
#
_entry.id   AF-F3KJ75-F1
#
_cell.length_a   1.000
_cell.length_b   1.000
_cell.length_c   1.000
_cell.angle_alpha   90.00
_cell.angle_beta   90.00
_cell.angle_gamma   90.00
#
_symmetry.space_group_name_H-M   'P 1'
#
loop_
_entity.id
_entity.type
_entity.pdbx_description
1 polymer ?
#
loop_
_entity_poly.entity_id
_entity_poly.type
_entity_poly.pdbx_seq_one_letter_code
_entity_poly.pdbx_strand_id
1 'polypeptide(L)' 'MSEKLKIPLSSVYKKLSDLEELTLIEVEKWMISDKGRKFKMYKSRISKADISIKKPDPVLNLMPNL' A
#
# COMPACT_ATOMS: atom_id res chain seq x y z
N MET A 1 -8.94 7.54 2.13
CA MET A 1 -8.19 6.71 3.11
C MET A 1 -8.13 7.36 4.49
N SER A 2 -7.53 8.55 4.61
CA SER A 2 -7.37 9.31 5.88
C SER A 2 -8.67 9.45 6.66
N GLU A 3 -9.71 10.01 6.04
CA GLU A 3 -11.03 10.25 6.67
C GLU A 3 -11.71 8.96 7.10
N LYS A 4 -11.72 7.94 6.22
CA LYS A 4 -12.34 6.63 6.49
C LYS A 4 -11.68 5.89 7.65
N LEU A 5 -10.35 5.96 7.75
CA LEU A 5 -9.58 5.23 8.76
C LEU A 5 -9.28 6.07 10.01
N LYS A 6 -9.65 7.35 10.03
CA LYS A 6 -9.33 8.32 11.09
C LYS A 6 -7.82 8.39 11.40
N ILE A 7 -6.99 8.29 10.37
CA ILE A 7 -5.52 8.37 10.47
C ILE A 7 -5.06 9.70 9.86
N PRO A 8 -4.09 10.42 10.45
CA PRO A 8 -3.57 11.66 9.87
C PRO A 8 -3.12 11.49 8.41
N LEU A 9 -3.38 12.50 7.60
CA LEU A 9 -3.05 12.48 6.18
C LEU A 9 -1.55 12.28 5.94
N SER A 10 -0.70 12.91 6.76
CA SER A 10 0.76 12.73 6.73
C SER A 10 1.17 11.28 6.97
N SER A 11 0.52 10.58 7.90
CA SER A 11 0.78 9.17 8.19
C SER A 11 0.34 8.27 7.04
N VAL A 12 -0.74 8.62 6.33
CA VAL A 12 -1.16 7.89 5.12
C VAL A 12 -0.11 8.04 4.02
N TYR A 13 0.38 9.26 3.77
CA TYR A 13 1.43 9.50 2.78
C TYR A 13 2.72 8.77 3.12
N LYS A 14 3.14 8.79 4.39
CA LYS A 14 4.32 8.05 4.84
C LYS A 14 4.16 6.55 4.58
N LYS A 15 3.03 5.95 4.97
CA LYS A 15 2.77 4.52 4.72
C LYS A 15 2.76 4.15 3.24
N LEU A 16 2.20 4.99 2.37
CA LEU A 16 2.23 4.73 0.92
C LEU A 16 3.66 4.80 0.38
N SER A 17 4.47 5.75 0.86
CA SER A 17 5.90 5.83 0.49
C SER A 17 6.66 4.59 0.93
N ASP A 18 6.49 4.15 2.17
CA ASP A 18 7.16 2.95 2.71
C ASP A 18 6.79 1.69 1.90
N LEU A 19 5.52 1.55 1.51
CA LEU A 19 5.05 0.41 0.69
C LEU A 19 5.54 0.47 -0.76
N GLU A 20 5.65 1.66 -1.35
CA GLU A 20 6.21 1.88 -2.70
C GLU A 20 7.71 1.54 -2.71
N GLU A 21 8.46 1.93 -1.69
CA GLU A 21 9.88 1.59 -1.50
C GLU A 21 10.11 0.07 -1.33
N LEU A 22 9.24 -0.61 -0.58
CA LEU A 22 9.26 -2.07 -0.44
C LEU A 22 8.74 -2.80 -1.68
N THR A 23 8.36 -2.09 -2.74
CA THR A 23 7.82 -2.64 -4.00
C THR A 23 6.54 -3.46 -3.83
N LEU A 24 5.81 -3.27 -2.72
CA LEU A 24 4.58 -4.00 -2.40
C LEU A 24 3.35 -3.39 -3.06
N ILE A 25 3.45 -2.13 -3.50
CA ILE A 25 2.44 -1.43 -4.28
C ILE A 25 3.11 -0.77 -5.49
N GLU A 26 2.30 -0.40 -6.47
CA GLU A 26 2.74 0.35 -7.65
C GLU A 26 1.78 1.49 -7.98
N VAL A 27 2.26 2.47 -8.75
CA VAL A 27 1.41 3.52 -9.32
C VAL A 27 0.68 2.95 -10.52
N GLU A 28 -0.62 2.71 -10.38
CA GLU A 28 -1.47 2.27 -11.48
C GLU A 28 -1.69 3.39 -12.49
N LYS A 29 -1.95 4.61 -12.01
CA LYS A 29 -2.12 5.79 -12.87
C LYS A 29 -1.97 7.11 -12.10
N TRP A 30 -1.75 8.17 -12.87
CA TRP A 30 -1.83 9.54 -12.38
C TRP A 30 -3.22 10.12 -12.69
N MET A 31 -3.80 10.80 -11.72
CA MET A 31 -5.09 11.47 -11.84
C MET A 31 -4.93 12.95 -11.51
N ILE A 32 -5.86 13.77 -11.98
CA ILE A 32 -5.95 15.19 -11.65
C ILE A 32 -7.28 15.40 -10.93
N SER A 33 -7.26 16.08 -9.79
CA SER A 33 -8.49 16.40 -9.06
C SER A 33 -9.24 17.54 -9.74
N ASP A 34 -10.50 17.74 -9.37
CA ASP A 34 -11.31 18.86 -9.86
C ASP A 34 -10.70 20.24 -9.57
N LYS A 35 -9.79 20.31 -8.58
CA LYS A 35 -9.01 21.52 -8.22
C LYS A 35 -7.66 21.60 -8.92
N GLY A 36 -7.43 20.79 -9.96
CA GLY A 36 -6.20 20.77 -10.76
C GLY A 36 -4.99 20.11 -10.10
N ARG A 37 -5.15 19.45 -8.94
CA ARG A 37 -4.01 18.83 -8.23
C ARG A 37 -3.77 17.43 -8.77
N LYS A 38 -2.53 17.16 -9.18
CA LYS A 38 -2.11 15.83 -9.62
C LYS A 38 -1.88 14.90 -8.42
N PHE A 39 -2.35 13.66 -8.50
CA PHE A 39 -2.14 12.64 -7.48
C PHE A 39 -1.97 11.24 -8.09
N LYS A 40 -1.28 10.35 -7.37
CA LYS A 40 -1.07 8.95 -7.76
C LYS A 40 -2.25 8.09 -7.28
N MET A 41 -2.73 7.20 -8.15
CA MET A 41 -3.56 6.06 -7.76
C MET A 41 -2.67 4.84 -7.64
N TYR A 42 -2.71 4.21 -6.47
CA TYR A 42 -1.87 3.06 -6.14
C TYR A 42 -2.66 1.76 -6.19
N LYS A 43 -2.00 0.68 -6.62
CA LYS A 43 -2.54 -0.67 -6.61
C LYS A 43 -1.59 -1.59 -5.82
N SER A 44 -2.15 -2.49 -5.02
CA SER A 44 -1.37 -3.55 -4.36
C SER A 44 -0.74 -4.45 -5.41
N ARG A 45 0.51 -4.89 -5.21
CA ARG A 45 1.11 -5.98 -5.98
C ARG A 45 0.89 -7.35 -5.32
N ILE A 46 0.41 -7.35 -4.08
CA ILE A 46 0.08 -8.53 -3.28
C ILE A 46 -1.41 -8.85 -3.41
N SER A 47 -1.73 -10.08 -3.81
CA SER A 47 -3.10 -10.62 -3.84
C SER A 47 -3.49 -11.30 -2.52
N LYS A 48 -2.51 -11.95 -1.85
CA LYS A 48 -2.71 -12.67 -0.61
C LYS A 48 -1.48 -12.55 0.29
N ALA A 49 -1.71 -12.43 1.60
CA ALA A 49 -0.67 -12.46 2.62
C ALA A 49 -1.06 -13.47 3.71
N ASP A 50 -0.14 -14.36 4.05
CA ASP A 50 -0.30 -15.34 5.13
C ASP A 50 0.86 -15.21 6.13
N ILE A 51 0.54 -15.18 7.42
CA ILE A 51 1.52 -15.15 8.50
C ILE A 51 1.52 -16.50 9.20
N SER A 52 2.68 -17.15 9.25
CA SER A 52 2.89 -18.37 10.03
C SER A 52 3.81 -18.07 11.20
N ILE A 53 3.34 -18.27 12.43
CA ILE A 53 4.11 -18.06 13.67
C ILE A 53 4.58 -19.41 14.25
N LYS A 54 4.59 -20.47 13.44
CA LYS A 54 5.09 -21.79 13.88
C LYS A 54 6.63 -21.75 13.92
N LYS A 55 7.22 -22.25 15.01
CA LYS A 55 8.68 -22.31 15.27
C LYS A 55 9.45 -22.94 14.09
N PRO A 56 10.73 -22.57 13.84
CA PRO A 56 11.60 -21.71 14.66
C PRO A 56 11.38 -20.20 14.48
N ASP A 57 10.97 -19.74 13.30
CA ASP A 57 10.85 -18.30 12.98
C ASP A 57 9.50 -17.95 12.34
N PRO A 58 8.97 -16.74 12.60
CA PRO A 58 7.77 -16.27 11.92
C PRO A 58 8.05 -16.05 10.43
N VAL A 59 7.15 -16.55 9.58
CA VAL A 59 7.23 -16.41 8.12
C VAL A 59 6.04 -15.61 7.62
N LEU A 60 6.30 -14.59 6.80
CA LEU A 60 5.31 -13.84 6.03
C LEU A 60 5.39 -14.28 4.57
N ASN A 61 4.33 -14.94 4.08
CA ASN A 61 4.22 -15.33 2.67
C ASN A 61 3.36 -14.31 1.93
N LEU A 62 3.88 -13.73 0.85
CA LEU A 62 3.20 -12.78 -0.01
C LEU A 62 3.01 -13.39 -1.40
N MET A 63 1.77 -13.49 -1.86
CA MET A 63 1.47 -13.94 -3.22
C MET A 63 1.22 -12.72 -4.12
N PRO A 64 1.80 -12.67 -5.33
CA PRO A 64 1.56 -11.57 -6.26
C PRO A 64 0.15 -11.60 -6.83
N ASN A 65 -0.31 -10.49 -7.42
CA ASN A 65 -1.47 -10.55 -8.32
C ASN A 65 -1.08 -11.32 -9.60
N LEU A 66 -1.96 -12.24 -10.02
CA LEU A 66 -1.89 -12.92 -11.32
C LEU A 66 -2.57 -12.07 -12.40
#